data_AF-A0A942GMV4-F1
#
_entry.id   AF-A0A942GMV4-F1
#
_cell.length_a   1.000
_cell.length_b   1.000
_cell.length_c   1.000
_cell.angle_alpha   90.00
_cell.angle_beta   90.00
_cell.angle_gamma   90.00
#
_symmetry.space_group_name_H-M   'P 1'
#
loop_
_entity.id
_entity.type
_entity.pdbx_description
1 polymer ?
#
loop_
_entity_poly.entity_id
_entity_poly.type
_entity_poly.pdbx_seq_one_letter_code
_entity_poly.pdbx_strand_id
1 'polypeptide(L)'
;VIGWTAAGGNPLDLHIITVALFFFIWQIPHFWLLLLIYDNDYSAGGFPTLTKKFSNSQLSRITFIWIAALAVSGLLIPISNVSPNIFSLLAIIFLGIWLLMDTRKILSQYLEKINFRKAFVTVNLYVLAIIIVISIDQLFIKEFYR
;
A
#
# COMPACT_ATOMS: atom_id res chain seq x y z
N VAL A 1 -8.91 -11.90 -6.05
CA VAL A 1 -9.01 -13.30 -6.54
C VAL A 1 -10.43 -13.64 -6.98
N ILE A 2 -11.45 -13.53 -6.11
CA ILE A 2 -12.84 -13.91 -6.45
C ILE A 2 -13.37 -13.26 -7.74
N GLY A 3 -13.19 -11.95 -7.92
CA GLY A 3 -13.63 -11.26 -9.14
C GLY A 3 -12.92 -11.75 -10.41
N TRP A 4 -11.63 -12.08 -10.32
CA TRP A 4 -10.84 -12.63 -11.44
C TRP A 4 -11.32 -14.02 -11.83
N THR A 5 -11.56 -14.89 -10.85
CA THR A 5 -12.07 -16.24 -11.10
C THR A 5 -13.51 -16.21 -11.64
N ALA A 6 -14.33 -15.28 -11.15
CA ALA A 6 -15.70 -15.09 -11.65
C ALA A 6 -15.73 -14.63 -13.11
N ALA A 7 -14.72 -13.87 -13.55
CA ALA A 7 -14.54 -13.47 -14.94
C ALA A 7 -13.92 -14.59 -15.83
N GLY A 8 -13.73 -15.81 -15.30
CA GLY A 8 -13.15 -16.95 -16.02
C GLY A 8 -11.62 -17.03 -15.98
N GLY A 9 -10.95 -16.17 -15.21
CA GLY A 9 -9.50 -16.18 -15.06
C GLY A 9 -8.99 -17.32 -14.16
N ASN A 10 -7.79 -17.82 -14.45
CA ASN A 10 -7.14 -18.82 -13.61
C ASN A 10 -6.72 -18.20 -12.26
N PRO A 11 -7.08 -18.77 -11.09
CA PRO A 11 -6.68 -18.24 -9.78
C PRO A 11 -5.16 -18.23 -9.55
N LEU A 12 -4.41 -19.07 -10.28
CA LEU A 12 -2.95 -19.16 -10.23
C LEU A 12 -2.26 -18.28 -11.28
N ASP A 13 -3.01 -17.41 -11.97
CA ASP A 13 -2.44 -16.49 -12.93
C ASP A 13 -1.55 -15.44 -12.24
N LEU A 14 -0.37 -15.20 -12.80
CA LEU A 14 0.60 -14.25 -12.29
C LEU A 14 0.02 -12.82 -12.17
N HIS A 15 -0.92 -12.44 -13.04
CA HIS A 15 -1.55 -11.13 -13.02
C HIS A 15 -2.35 -10.91 -11.72
N ILE A 16 -3.21 -11.87 -11.37
CA ILE A 16 -4.03 -11.76 -10.15
C ILE A 16 -3.21 -11.97 -8.88
N ILE A 17 -2.20 -12.84 -8.93
CA ILE A 17 -1.28 -13.05 -7.81
C ILE A 17 -0.53 -11.77 -7.49
N THR A 18 -0.01 -11.07 -8.50
CA THR A 18 0.71 -9.80 -8.30
C THR A 18 -0.17 -8.75 -7.64
N VAL A 19 -1.39 -8.54 -8.13
CA VAL A 19 -2.33 -7.58 -7.55
C VAL A 19 -2.72 -8.00 -6.12
N ALA A 20 -2.94 -9.29 -5.88
CA ALA A 20 -3.26 -9.80 -4.54
C ALA A 20 -2.10 -9.60 -3.56
N LEU A 21 -0.86 -9.83 -3.98
CA LEU A 21 0.34 -9.59 -3.16
C LEU A 21 0.51 -8.10 -2.84
N PHE A 22 0.26 -7.21 -3.80
CA PHE A 22 0.28 -5.77 -3.55
C PHE A 22 -0.72 -5.37 -2.46
N PHE A 23 -1.98 -5.82 -2.57
CA PHE A 23 -2.99 -5.56 -1.55
C PHE A 23 -2.64 -6.19 -0.19
N PHE A 24 -2.06 -7.38 -0.19
CA PHE A 24 -1.61 -8.05 1.03
C PHE A 24 -0.53 -7.23 1.75
N ILE A 25 0.49 -6.76 1.02
CA ILE A 25 1.56 -5.91 1.58
C ILE A 25 0.97 -4.62 2.13
N TRP A 26 -0.01 -4.01 1.47
CA TRP A 26 -0.69 -2.80 1.94
C TRP A 26 -1.42 -2.99 3.28
N GLN A 27 -1.99 -4.16 3.56
CA GLN A 27 -2.74 -4.39 4.80
C GLN A 27 -1.89 -4.13 6.05
N ILE A 28 -0.60 -4.46 6.00
CA ILE A 28 0.30 -4.38 7.16
C ILE A 28 0.52 -2.92 7.60
N PRO A 29 1.05 -2.01 6.77
CA PRO A 29 1.21 -0.61 7.16
C PRO A 29 -0.13 0.08 7.40
N HIS A 30 -1.19 -0.26 6.64
CA HIS A 30 -2.54 0.27 6.86
C HIS A 30 -3.04 -0.02 8.27
N PHE A 31 -3.02 -1.29 8.68
CA PHE A 31 -3.51 -1.71 9.99
C PHE A 31 -2.62 -1.18 11.12
N TRP A 32 -1.30 -1.20 10.95
CA TRP A 32 -0.37 -0.74 11.99
C TRP A 32 -0.48 0.77 12.24
N LEU A 33 -0.71 1.57 11.19
CA LEU A 33 -1.00 2.99 11.35
C LEU A 33 -2.30 3.21 12.11
N LEU A 34 -3.34 2.42 11.83
CA LEU A 34 -4.62 2.49 12.53
C LEU A 34 -4.45 2.13 14.02
N LEU A 35 -3.68 1.09 14.32
CA LEU A 35 -3.33 0.68 15.68
C LEU A 35 -2.58 1.81 16.43
N LEU A 36 -1.63 2.49 15.79
CA LEU A 36 -0.91 3.62 16.37
C LEU A 36 -1.82 4.85 16.64
N ILE A 37 -2.86 5.04 15.84
CA ILE A 37 -3.82 6.14 16.01
C ILE A 37 -4.79 5.85 17.17
N TYR A 38 -5.32 4.63 17.22
CA TYR A 38 -6.40 4.20 18.12
C TYR A 38 -5.94 3.26 19.25
N ASP A 39 -4.66 3.30 19.60
CA ASP A 39 -4.04 2.38 20.57
C ASP A 39 -4.79 2.27 21.91
N ASN A 40 -5.29 3.40 22.41
CA ASN A 40 -6.07 3.45 23.65
C ASN A 40 -7.40 2.68 23.52
N ASP A 41 -8.07 2.79 22.37
CA ASP A 41 -9.36 2.14 22.12
C ASP A 41 -9.19 0.63 21.97
N TYR A 42 -8.13 0.20 21.28
CA TYR A 42 -7.76 -1.22 21.20
C TYR A 42 -7.40 -1.80 22.56
N SER A 43 -6.64 -1.06 23.37
CA SER A 43 -6.28 -1.48 24.72
C SER A 43 -7.49 -1.57 25.64
N ALA A 44 -8.42 -0.61 25.55
CA ALA A 44 -9.68 -0.63 26.31
C ALA A 44 -10.60 -1.78 25.90
N GLY A 45 -10.61 -2.15 24.62
CA GLY A 45 -11.34 -3.32 24.09
C GLY A 45 -10.69 -4.67 24.43
N GLY A 46 -9.56 -4.70 25.15
CA GLY A 46 -8.87 -5.94 25.51
C GLY A 46 -8.07 -6.57 24.35
N PHE A 47 -7.91 -5.90 23.23
CA PHE A 47 -7.16 -6.41 22.09
C PHE A 47 -5.64 -6.36 22.35
N PRO A 48 -4.86 -7.31 21.80
CA PRO A 48 -3.41 -7.27 21.88
C PRO A 48 -2.87 -6.10 21.03
N THR A 49 -2.31 -5.09 21.69
CA THR A 49 -1.66 -3.95 21.01
C THR A 49 -0.15 -4.17 20.88
N LEU A 50 0.40 -3.89 19.69
CA LEU A 50 1.83 -4.00 19.42
C LEU A 50 2.67 -3.01 20.24
N THR A 51 2.05 -1.90 20.67
CA THR A 51 2.61 -0.87 21.55
C THR A 51 2.99 -1.41 22.95
N LYS A 52 2.43 -2.56 23.37
CA LYS A 52 2.84 -3.26 24.60
C LYS A 52 4.19 -3.97 24.47
N LYS A 53 4.59 -4.35 23.24
CA LYS A 53 5.85 -5.08 22.97
C LYS A 53 6.92 -4.18 22.36
N PHE A 54 6.52 -3.18 21.59
CA PHE A 54 7.41 -2.26 20.90
C PHE A 54 7.12 -0.83 21.32
N SER A 55 8.16 -0.03 21.50
CA SER A 55 8.00 1.41 21.63
C SER A 55 7.38 2.01 20.36
N ASN A 56 6.67 3.13 20.49
CA ASN A 56 6.10 3.85 19.35
C ASN A 56 7.15 4.18 18.27
N SER A 57 8.39 4.46 18.66
CA SER A 57 9.50 4.72 17.72
C SER A 57 9.96 3.47 16.97
N GLN A 58 10.01 2.32 17.63
CA GLN A 58 10.32 1.05 16.96
C GLN A 58 9.20 0.67 16.00
N LEU A 59 7.95 0.71 16.46
CA LEU A 59 6.80 0.36 15.64
C LEU A 59 6.69 1.30 14.44
N SER A 60 6.91 2.61 14.62
CA SER A 60 6.93 3.58 13.52
C SER A 60 8.00 3.28 12.46
N ARG A 61 9.22 2.92 12.89
CA ARG A 61 10.30 2.51 11.98
C ARG A 61 9.94 1.26 11.18
N ILE A 62 9.37 0.25 11.83
CA ILE A 62 8.98 -0.99 11.14
C ILE A 62 7.80 -0.71 10.20
N THR A 63 6.82 0.11 10.61
CA THR A 63 5.73 0.57 9.74
C THR A 63 6.28 1.29 8.51
N PHE A 64 7.28 2.16 8.65
CA PHE A 64 7.91 2.83 7.52
C PHE A 64 8.60 1.85 6.56
N ILE A 65 9.27 0.81 7.08
CA ILE A 65 9.85 -0.25 6.24
C ILE A 65 8.75 -0.97 5.43
N TRP A 66 7.60 -1.23 6.03
CA TRP A 66 6.44 -1.80 5.32
C TRP A 66 5.85 -0.85 4.28
N ILE A 67 5.84 0.47 4.55
CA ILE A 67 5.45 1.48 3.54
C ILE A 67 6.44 1.49 2.37
N ALA A 68 7.74 1.37 2.63
CA ALA A 68 8.75 1.24 1.59
C ALA A 68 8.57 -0.07 0.78
N ALA A 69 8.30 -1.18 1.46
CA ALA A 69 7.97 -2.45 0.80
C ALA A 69 6.71 -2.33 -0.07
N LEU A 70 5.68 -1.61 0.39
CA LEU A 70 4.49 -1.31 -0.39
C LEU A 70 4.84 -0.51 -1.66
N ALA A 71 5.64 0.56 -1.54
CA ALA A 71 6.07 1.36 -2.69
C ALA A 71 6.82 0.51 -3.73
N VAL A 72 7.75 -0.35 -3.28
CA VAL A 72 8.51 -1.25 -4.16
C VAL A 72 7.59 -2.31 -4.77
N SER A 73 6.66 -2.87 -4.00
CA SER A 73 5.70 -3.86 -4.51
C SER A 73 4.81 -3.31 -5.62
N GLY A 74 4.55 -1.99 -5.62
CA GLY A 74 3.85 -1.32 -6.72
C GLY A 74 4.53 -1.51 -8.08
N LEU A 75 5.86 -1.65 -8.12
CA LEU A 75 6.62 -1.87 -9.35
C LEU A 75 6.41 -3.28 -9.94
N LEU A 76 5.93 -4.24 -9.14
CA LEU A 76 5.63 -5.59 -9.65
C LEU A 76 4.48 -5.58 -10.66
N ILE A 77 3.57 -4.61 -10.57
CA ILE A 77 2.41 -4.47 -11.46
C ILE A 77 2.84 -4.31 -12.94
N PRO A 78 3.66 -3.32 -13.33
CA PRO A 78 4.13 -3.21 -14.71
C PRO A 78 5.05 -4.35 -15.11
N ILE A 79 5.90 -4.85 -14.20
CA ILE A 79 6.85 -5.95 -14.47
C ILE A 79 6.14 -7.27 -14.80
N SER A 80 4.99 -7.53 -14.18
CA SER A 80 4.18 -8.74 -14.41
C SER A 80 3.23 -8.64 -15.61
N ASN A 81 3.40 -7.62 -16.48
CA ASN A 81 2.51 -7.32 -17.61
C ASN A 81 1.05 -7.03 -17.22
N VAL A 82 0.77 -6.73 -15.96
CA VAL A 82 -0.56 -6.24 -15.52
C VAL A 82 -0.80 -4.82 -16.02
N SER A 83 0.23 -4.02 -16.21
CA SER A 83 0.11 -2.69 -16.81
C SER A 83 1.41 -2.30 -17.52
N PRO A 84 1.66 -2.82 -18.73
CA PRO A 84 2.98 -2.76 -19.36
C PRO A 84 3.36 -1.37 -19.89
N ASN A 85 2.44 -0.39 -19.85
CA ASN A 85 2.71 0.93 -20.41
C ASN A 85 3.79 1.70 -19.61
N ILE A 86 4.72 2.31 -20.33
CA ILE A 86 5.74 3.19 -19.78
C ILE A 86 5.16 4.34 -18.96
N PHE A 87 3.99 4.89 -19.34
CA PHE A 87 3.32 5.93 -18.59
C PHE A 87 2.85 5.42 -17.22
N SER A 88 2.31 4.21 -17.15
CA SER A 88 1.94 3.56 -15.88
C SER A 88 3.15 3.30 -15.00
N LEU A 89 4.26 2.83 -15.57
CA LEU A 89 5.51 2.64 -14.83
C LEU A 89 6.01 3.96 -14.22
N LEU A 90 6.08 5.04 -15.00
CA LEU A 90 6.52 6.35 -14.52
C LEU A 90 5.58 6.90 -13.45
N ALA A 91 4.27 6.76 -13.61
CA ALA A 91 3.28 7.17 -12.63
C ALA A 91 3.43 6.41 -11.31
N ILE A 92 3.62 5.09 -11.36
CA ILE A 92 3.82 4.24 -10.17
C ILE A 92 5.11 4.63 -9.43
N ILE A 93 6.21 4.85 -10.17
CA ILE A 93 7.49 5.31 -9.58
C ILE A 93 7.30 6.65 -8.88
N PHE A 94 6.66 7.61 -9.55
CA PHE A 94 6.39 8.94 -8.98
C PHE A 94 5.54 8.85 -7.71
N LEU A 95 4.45 8.08 -7.75
CA LEU A 95 3.57 7.85 -6.60
C LEU A 95 4.33 7.18 -5.44
N GLY A 96 5.23 6.24 -5.72
CA GLY A 96 6.05 5.57 -4.71
C GLY A 96 7.04 6.53 -4.03
N ILE A 97 7.71 7.39 -4.81
CA ILE A 97 8.60 8.43 -4.28
C ILE A 97 7.79 9.41 -3.41
N TRP A 98 6.65 9.88 -3.90
CA TRP A 98 5.76 10.78 -3.16
C TRP A 98 5.30 10.15 -1.83
N LEU A 99 4.87 8.88 -1.83
CA LEU A 99 4.49 8.14 -0.63
C LEU A 99 5.60 8.15 0.41
N LEU A 100 6.85 7.83 0.02
CA LEU A 100 7.98 7.78 0.94
C LEU A 100 8.35 9.17 1.48
N MET A 101 8.32 10.19 0.63
CA MET A 101 8.62 11.56 1.01
C MET A 101 7.61 12.14 2.00
N ASP A 102 6.32 11.87 1.81
CA ASP A 102 5.27 12.39 2.68
C ASP A 102 5.21 11.65 4.02
N THR A 103 5.36 10.31 3.99
CA THR A 103 5.28 9.47 5.20
C THR A 103 6.54 9.51 6.06
N ARG A 104 7.69 10.01 5.58
CA ARG A 104 8.96 10.08 6.35
C ARG A 104 8.83 10.74 7.73
N LYS A 105 7.84 11.61 7.93
CA LYS A 105 7.61 12.30 9.21
C LYS A 105 7.32 11.34 10.37
N ILE A 106 6.85 10.13 10.10
CA ILE A 106 6.66 9.11 11.14
C ILE A 106 8.00 8.64 11.72
N LEU A 107 9.13 8.85 11.04
CA LEU A 107 10.47 8.55 11.55
C LEU A 107 11.04 9.63 12.49
N SER A 108 10.32 10.74 12.68
CA SER A 108 10.75 11.82 13.58
C SER A 108 10.89 11.32 15.02
N GLN A 109 11.82 11.92 15.77
CA GLN A 109 11.93 11.71 17.21
C GLN A 109 10.68 12.21 17.97
N TYR A 110 10.00 13.21 17.41
CA TYR A 110 8.76 13.76 17.94
C TYR A 110 7.56 13.11 17.25
N LEU A 111 7.04 12.05 17.88
CA LEU A 111 5.92 11.27 17.36
C LEU A 111 4.58 11.85 17.79
N GLU A 112 3.99 12.65 16.91
CA GLU A 112 2.63 13.16 17.08
C GLU A 112 1.60 12.26 16.39
N LYS A 113 0.45 12.04 17.04
CA LYS A 113 -0.67 11.26 16.45
C LYS A 113 -1.13 11.80 15.09
N ILE A 114 -0.99 13.11 14.85
CA ILE A 114 -1.32 13.74 13.57
C ILE A 114 -0.47 13.20 12.41
N ASN A 115 0.79 12.84 12.66
CA ASN A 115 1.68 12.30 11.64
C ASN A 115 1.25 10.88 11.23
N PHE A 116 0.81 10.05 12.17
CA PHE A 116 0.25 8.73 11.86
C PHE A 116 -1.06 8.82 11.07
N ARG A 117 -1.95 9.77 11.44
CA ARG A 117 -3.19 10.02 10.68
C ARG A 117 -2.92 10.47 9.26
N LYS A 118 -1.97 11.39 9.05
CA LYS A 118 -1.55 11.82 7.72
C LYS A 118 -0.98 10.65 6.92
N ALA A 119 -0.04 9.90 7.50
CA ALA A 119 0.52 8.71 6.85
C ALA A 119 -0.54 7.67 6.49
N PHE A 120 -1.54 7.45 7.35
CA PHE A 120 -2.67 6.56 7.07
C PHE A 120 -3.45 7.02 5.84
N VAL A 121 -3.81 8.31 5.77
CA VAL A 121 -4.50 8.87 4.59
C VAL A 121 -3.62 8.75 3.35
N THR A 122 -2.34 9.10 3.42
CA THR A 122 -1.40 9.02 2.28
C THR A 122 -1.23 7.60 1.76
N VAL A 123 -1.10 6.60 2.63
CA VAL A 123 -1.01 5.18 2.23
C VAL A 123 -2.27 4.73 1.49
N ASN A 124 -3.46 5.11 1.98
CA ASN A 124 -4.72 4.79 1.32
C ASN A 124 -4.90 5.51 -0.02
N LEU A 125 -4.54 6.79 -0.09
CA LEU A 125 -4.56 7.56 -1.32
C LEU A 125 -3.58 7.01 -2.36
N TYR A 126 -2.40 6.56 -1.93
CA TYR A 126 -1.44 5.90 -2.79
C TYR A 126 -2.05 4.64 -3.43
N VAL A 127 -2.64 3.74 -2.62
CA VAL A 127 -3.27 2.52 -3.15
C VAL A 127 -4.42 2.85 -4.10
N LEU A 128 -5.27 3.82 -3.76
CA LEU A 128 -6.33 4.29 -4.64
C LEU A 128 -5.77 4.79 -5.98
N ALA A 129 -4.72 5.62 -5.95
CA ALA A 129 -4.07 6.14 -7.15
C ALA A 129 -3.47 5.02 -8.01
N ILE A 130 -2.82 4.02 -7.40
CA ILE A 130 -2.29 2.85 -8.11
C ILE A 130 -3.41 2.08 -8.82
N ILE A 131 -4.55 1.83 -8.14
CA ILE A 131 -5.70 1.15 -8.75
C ILE A 131 -6.25 1.96 -9.92
N ILE A 132 -6.35 3.29 -9.79
CA ILE A 132 -6.80 4.17 -10.88
C ILE A 132 -5.86 4.08 -12.08
N VAL A 133 -4.54 4.14 -11.87
CA VAL A 133 -3.54 4.00 -12.93
C VAL A 133 -3.70 2.68 -13.67
N ILE A 134 -3.81 1.56 -12.95
CA ILE A 134 -4.01 0.23 -13.56
C ILE A 134 -5.33 0.17 -14.33
N SER A 135 -6.40 0.73 -13.77
CA SER A 135 -7.73 0.71 -14.37
C SER A 135 -7.76 1.50 -15.68
N ILE A 136 -7.14 2.69 -15.70
CA ILE A 136 -7.02 3.51 -16.91
C ILE A 136 -6.20 2.79 -17.97
N ASP A 137 -5.08 2.17 -17.59
CA ASP A 137 -4.23 1.45 -18.54
C ASP A 137 -4.94 0.24 -19.18
N GLN A 138 -5.63 -0.57 -18.38
CA GLN A 138 -6.36 -1.73 -18.89
C GLN A 138 -7.57 -1.34 -19.74
N LEU A 139 -8.26 -0.24 -19.43
CA LEU A 139 -9.45 0.20 -20.17
C LEU A 139 -9.12 0.94 -21.47
N PHE A 140 -8.16 1.86 -21.45
CA PHE A 140 -7.97 2.81 -22.57
C PHE A 140 -6.73 2.57 -23.40
N ILE A 141 -5.66 2.01 -22.80
CA ILE A 141 -4.36 1.90 -23.49
C ILE A 141 -4.21 0.55 -24.17
N LYS A 142 -4.73 -0.52 -23.57
CA LYS A 142 -4.66 -1.86 -24.13
C LYS A 142 -5.44 -2.01 -25.44
N GLU A 143 -6.48 -1.21 -25.64
CA GLU A 143 -7.24 -1.14 -26.91
C GLU A 143 -6.44 -0.45 -28.03
N PHE A 144 -5.46 0.40 -27.71
CA PHE A 144 -4.73 1.18 -28.72
C PHE A 144 -3.59 0.41 -29.42
N TYR A 145 -3.16 -0.72 -28.85
CA TYR A 145 -2.09 -1.59 -29.38
C TYR A 145 -2.62 -2.93 -29.93
N ARG A 146 -3.94 -3.05 -30.11
CA ARG A 146 -4.60 -4.23 -30.67
C ARG A 146 -5.14 -3.90 -32.06
#